data_AF-A0A7S8DI14-F1
#
_entry.id   AF-A0A7S8DI14-F1
#
_cell.length_a   1.000
_cell.length_b   1.000
_cell.length_c   1.000
_cell.angle_alpha   90.00
_cell.angle_beta   90.00
_cell.angle_gamma   90.00
#
_symmetry.space_group_name_H-M   'P 1'
#
loop_
_entity.id
_entity.type
_entity.pdbx_description
1 polymer ?
#
loop_
_entity_poly.entity_id
_entity_poly.type
_entity_poly.pdbx_seq_one_letter_code
_entity_poly.pdbx_strand_id
1 'polypeptide(L)'
;MRPTQMLRSGAADPKNGQLSQNITIDTERIADEIFNSYIGNWGHFGGEKQRGIITYGLSANRQNPWAGSFNDAIFNTFRRTKGQIFFWLPPMVAGYWMMSWAIERSEYLNSKAGRAEFGDEEE
;
A
#
# COMPACT_ATOMS: atom_id res chain seq x y z
N MET A 1 -38.15 -43.45 -39.73
CA MET A 1 -36.78 -43.80 -40.14
C MET A 1 -35.84 -43.50 -38.98
N ARG A 2 -35.17 -44.51 -38.42
CA ARG A 2 -34.09 -44.31 -37.43
C ARG A 2 -32.78 -44.70 -38.12
N PRO A 3 -31.78 -43.81 -38.22
CA PRO A 3 -30.49 -44.18 -38.76
C PRO A 3 -29.63 -44.91 -37.72
N THR A 4 -28.94 -45.92 -38.22
CA THR A 4 -28.24 -47.04 -37.57
C THR A 4 -26.93 -46.60 -36.91
N GLN A 5 -26.67 -47.11 -35.71
CA GLN A 5 -25.39 -46.94 -35.00
C GLN A 5 -24.26 -47.71 -35.69
N MET A 6 -23.15 -47.06 -35.98
CA MET A 6 -21.89 -47.72 -36.36
C MET A 6 -20.97 -47.81 -35.13
N LEU A 7 -20.79 -49.04 -34.65
CA LEU A 7 -19.79 -49.40 -33.64
C LEU A 7 -18.39 -49.31 -34.28
N ARG A 8 -17.67 -48.20 -34.08
CA ARG A 8 -16.23 -48.14 -34.35
C ARG A 8 -15.46 -48.39 -33.06
N SER A 9 -14.91 -49.60 -32.99
CA SER A 9 -13.77 -50.03 -32.18
C SER A 9 -12.82 -48.89 -31.82
N GLY A 10 -12.57 -48.73 -30.52
CA GLY A 10 -11.62 -47.78 -29.97
C GLY A 10 -12.07 -47.33 -28.58
N ALA A 11 -11.90 -48.19 -27.57
CA ALA A 11 -12.01 -47.79 -26.18
C ALA A 11 -10.87 -46.81 -25.89
N ALA A 12 -11.12 -45.50 -26.07
CA ALA A 12 -10.30 -44.47 -25.48
C ALA A 12 -10.54 -44.54 -23.97
N ASP A 13 -9.47 -44.87 -23.24
CA ASP A 13 -9.41 -44.81 -21.79
C ASP A 13 -10.07 -43.52 -21.27
N PRO A 14 -11.04 -43.61 -20.33
CA PRO A 14 -11.75 -42.44 -19.83
C PRO A 14 -10.84 -41.50 -19.02
N LYS A 15 -9.60 -41.88 -18.70
CA LYS A 15 -8.70 -41.05 -17.88
C LYS A 15 -7.94 -39.98 -18.65
N ASN A 16 -7.86 -40.07 -19.98
CA ASN A 16 -7.16 -39.10 -20.84
C ASN A 16 -8.09 -38.03 -21.41
N GLY A 17 -9.41 -38.27 -21.44
CA GLY A 17 -10.42 -37.26 -21.82
C GLY A 17 -10.84 -36.33 -20.66
N GLN A 18 -10.59 -36.73 -19.42
CA GLN A 18 -10.92 -35.96 -18.21
C GLN A 18 -9.83 -34.93 -17.86
N LEU A 19 -8.58 -35.19 -18.23
CA LEU A 19 -7.45 -34.27 -17.96
C LEU A 19 -7.55 -32.95 -18.76
N SER A 20 -8.25 -32.97 -19.90
CA SER A 20 -8.47 -31.76 -20.73
C SER A 20 -9.57 -30.85 -20.15
N GLN A 21 -10.58 -31.44 -19.50
CA GLN A 21 -11.71 -30.68 -18.96
C GLN A 21 -11.35 -29.93 -17.68
N ASN A 22 -10.45 -30.47 -16.86
CA ASN A 22 -10.00 -29.81 -15.62
C ASN A 22 -8.99 -28.68 -15.88
N ILE A 23 -8.13 -28.80 -16.90
CA ILE A 23 -7.16 -27.75 -17.29
C ILE A 23 -7.87 -26.53 -17.91
N THR A 24 -8.97 -26.77 -18.65
CA THR A 24 -9.74 -25.70 -19.28
C THR A 24 -10.50 -24.85 -18.26
N ILE A 25 -11.09 -25.47 -17.23
CA ILE A 25 -11.82 -24.76 -16.16
C ILE A 25 -10.86 -23.90 -15.31
N ASP A 26 -9.63 -24.35 -15.10
CA ASP A 26 -8.62 -23.56 -14.37
C ASP A 26 -8.13 -22.33 -15.14
N THR A 27 -8.08 -22.40 -16.47
CA THR A 27 -7.57 -21.29 -17.29
C THR A 27 -8.56 -20.12 -17.33
N GLU A 28 -9.87 -20.41 -17.37
CA GLU A 28 -10.92 -19.39 -17.31
C GLU A 28 -11.02 -18.75 -15.91
N ARG A 29 -10.85 -19.53 -14.84
CA ARG A 29 -10.80 -19.04 -13.45
C ARG A 29 -9.59 -18.13 -13.21
N ILE A 30 -8.42 -18.49 -13.75
CA ILE A 30 -7.21 -17.66 -13.66
C ILE A 30 -7.39 -16.34 -14.43
N ALA A 31 -8.06 -16.36 -15.59
CA ALA A 31 -8.36 -15.14 -16.33
C ALA A 31 -9.28 -14.21 -15.52
N ASP A 32 -10.35 -14.74 -14.91
CA ASP A 32 -11.27 -13.94 -14.09
C ASP A 32 -10.61 -13.39 -12.81
N GLU A 33 -9.70 -14.14 -12.16
CA GLU A 33 -8.90 -13.62 -11.04
C GLU A 33 -7.91 -12.51 -11.46
N ILE A 34 -7.34 -12.59 -12.67
CA ILE A 34 -6.46 -11.54 -13.21
C ILE A 34 -7.27 -10.27 -13.53
N PHE A 35 -8.48 -10.40 -14.08
CA PHE A 35 -9.35 -9.26 -14.39
C PHE A 35 -10.10 -8.71 -13.17
N ASN A 36 -10.26 -9.50 -12.10
CA ASN A 36 -10.81 -9.07 -10.81
C ASN A 36 -9.73 -8.46 -9.89
N SER A 37 -8.73 -7.81 -10.48
CA SER A 37 -7.71 -7.06 -9.77
C SER A 37 -7.74 -5.60 -10.22
N TYR A 38 -7.63 -4.67 -9.27
CA TYR A 38 -7.63 -3.22 -9.56
C TYR A 38 -6.36 -2.74 -10.28
N ILE A 39 -5.38 -3.63 -10.51
CA ILE A 39 -4.13 -3.35 -11.22
C ILE A 39 -3.79 -4.58 -12.08
N GLY A 40 -3.72 -4.37 -13.39
CA GLY A 40 -3.18 -5.38 -14.31
C GLY A 40 -1.72 -5.09 -14.71
N ASN A 41 -1.23 -5.81 -15.73
CA ASN A 41 0.15 -5.73 -16.20
C ASN A 41 0.31 -4.71 -17.35
N TRP A 42 1.54 -4.52 -17.84
CA TRP A 42 1.86 -3.71 -19.01
C TRP A 42 0.92 -4.03 -20.19
N GLY A 43 0.27 -3.01 -20.72
CA GLY A 43 -0.72 -3.14 -21.80
C GLY A 43 -2.17 -3.34 -21.32
N HIS A 44 -2.39 -3.68 -20.04
CA HIS A 44 -3.72 -3.82 -19.44
C HIS A 44 -3.72 -3.40 -17.96
N PHE A 45 -3.39 -2.14 -17.66
CA PHE A 45 -3.32 -1.65 -16.27
C PHE A 45 -4.68 -1.46 -15.59
N GLY A 46 -5.81 -1.62 -16.30
CA GLY A 46 -7.15 -1.44 -15.73
C GLY A 46 -7.60 0.02 -15.52
N GLY A 47 -6.79 1.00 -15.97
CA GLY A 47 -7.14 2.42 -15.92
C GLY A 47 -8.08 2.88 -17.04
N GLU A 48 -8.54 4.13 -16.96
CA GLU A 48 -9.37 4.75 -17.99
C GLU A 48 -8.61 4.85 -19.34
N LYS A 49 -9.35 4.75 -20.45
CA LYS A 49 -8.77 4.83 -21.80
C LYS A 49 -8.24 6.25 -22.06
N GLN A 50 -6.92 6.38 -22.18
CA GLN A 50 -6.25 7.65 -22.46
C GLN A 50 -6.05 7.85 -23.97
N ARG A 51 -6.47 9.01 -24.51
CA ARG A 51 -6.24 9.39 -25.91
C ARG A 51 -5.89 10.88 -25.98
N GLY A 52 -4.87 11.23 -26.78
CA GLY A 52 -4.50 12.63 -27.04
C GLY A 52 -3.54 13.26 -26.03
N ILE A 53 -2.99 12.50 -25.08
CA ILE A 53 -1.96 12.96 -24.15
C ILE A 53 -0.60 12.70 -24.79
N ILE A 54 0.18 13.76 -25.02
CA ILE A 54 1.54 13.66 -25.57
C ILE A 54 2.53 14.03 -24.47
N THR A 55 3.38 13.09 -24.07
CA THR A 55 4.41 13.28 -23.05
C THR A 55 5.79 13.34 -23.68
N TYR A 56 6.57 14.36 -23.33
CA TYR A 56 7.95 14.51 -23.79
C TYR A 56 8.92 14.22 -22.65
N GLY A 57 10.04 13.58 -22.96
CA GLY A 57 11.12 13.32 -22.01
C GLY A 57 12.47 13.56 -22.66
N LEU A 58 13.44 14.05 -21.88
CA LEU A 58 14.83 14.19 -22.29
C LEU A 58 15.65 13.04 -21.69
N SER A 59 16.62 12.50 -22.44
CA SER A 59 17.54 11.47 -21.91
C SER A 59 18.27 11.96 -20.66
N ALA A 60 18.38 11.09 -19.64
CA ALA A 60 19.05 11.40 -18.37
C ALA A 60 20.51 11.84 -18.56
N ASN A 61 21.22 11.29 -19.54
CA ASN A 61 22.62 11.63 -19.83
C ASN A 61 22.80 13.06 -20.37
N ARG A 62 21.71 13.73 -20.76
CA ARG A 62 21.70 15.13 -21.22
C ARG A 62 21.16 16.09 -20.17
N GLN A 63 20.77 15.60 -19.00
CA GLN A 63 20.31 16.42 -17.88
C GLN A 63 21.42 16.54 -16.84
N ASN A 64 21.54 17.70 -16.20
CA ASN A 64 22.35 17.82 -15.00
C ASN A 64 21.50 17.35 -13.80
N PRO A 65 21.88 16.27 -13.11
CA PRO A 65 21.07 15.69 -12.04
C PRO A 65 20.83 16.61 -10.84
N TRP A 66 21.66 17.64 -10.66
CA TRP A 66 21.58 18.58 -9.53
C TRP A 66 21.30 20.03 -9.95
N ALA A 67 21.02 20.29 -11.23
CA ALA A 67 20.69 21.64 -11.68
C ALA A 67 19.49 22.20 -10.90
N GLY A 68 19.66 23.39 -10.33
CA GLY A 68 18.60 24.09 -9.58
C GLY A 68 18.25 23.52 -8.20
N SER A 69 18.79 22.34 -7.83
CA SER A 69 18.42 21.62 -6.61
C SER A 69 18.50 22.45 -5.34
N PHE A 70 19.53 23.27 -5.15
CA PHE A 70 19.66 24.10 -3.94
C PHE A 70 18.58 25.19 -3.82
N ASN A 71 18.25 25.88 -4.91
CA ASN A 71 17.21 26.92 -4.88
C ASN A 71 15.83 26.26 -4.80
N ASP A 72 15.56 25.31 -5.69
CA ASP A 72 14.23 24.70 -5.82
C ASP A 72 13.90 23.80 -4.64
N ALA A 73 14.83 22.98 -4.16
CA ALA A 73 14.54 22.05 -3.07
C ALA A 73 14.27 22.76 -1.75
N ILE A 74 15.02 23.82 -1.41
CA ILE A 74 14.84 24.52 -0.13
C ILE A 74 13.47 25.19 -0.07
N PHE A 75 13.13 26.00 -1.07
CA PHE A 75 11.86 26.73 -1.08
C PHE A 75 10.65 25.81 -1.26
N ASN A 76 10.77 24.77 -2.09
CA ASN A 76 9.70 23.79 -2.28
C ASN A 76 9.47 22.94 -1.02
N THR A 77 10.54 22.53 -0.34
CA THR A 77 10.43 21.77 0.92
C THR A 77 9.79 22.62 2.01
N PHE A 78 10.24 23.86 2.19
CA PHE A 78 9.63 24.78 3.18
C PHE A 78 8.13 24.97 2.92
N ARG A 79 7.73 25.24 1.67
CA ARG A 79 6.32 25.41 1.30
C ARG A 79 5.48 24.16 1.59
N ARG A 80 6.03 22.96 1.32
CA ARG A 80 5.34 21.68 1.59
C ARG A 80 5.21 21.41 3.09
N THR A 81 6.28 21.61 3.85
CA THR A 81 6.29 21.41 5.31
C THR A 81 5.35 22.39 6.02
N LYS A 82 5.28 23.65 5.57
CA LYS A 82 4.36 24.65 6.13
C LYS A 82 2.89 24.21 6.06
N GLY A 83 2.48 23.55 4.97
CA GLY A 83 1.10 23.05 4.82
C GLY A 83 0.78 21.86 5.74
N GLN A 84 1.80 21.13 6.18
CA GLN A 84 1.64 19.91 6.97
C GLN A 84 1.95 20.09 8.46
N ILE A 85 2.67 21.15 8.82
CA ILE A 85 3.15 21.40 10.19
C ILE A 85 2.02 21.28 11.22
N PHE A 86 0.83 21.81 10.92
CA PHE A 86 -0.28 21.83 11.87
C PHE A 86 -0.96 20.47 12.07
N PHE A 87 -0.72 19.48 11.21
CA PHE A 87 -1.33 18.15 11.38
C PHE A 87 -0.53 17.27 12.33
N TRP A 88 0.80 17.33 12.29
CA TRP A 88 1.65 16.44 13.07
C TRP A 88 2.37 17.14 14.23
N LEU A 89 2.60 18.45 14.14
CA LEU A 89 3.32 19.18 15.21
C LEU A 89 2.48 19.24 16.51
N PRO A 90 1.17 19.55 16.50
CA PRO A 90 0.38 19.56 17.73
C PRO A 90 0.37 18.25 18.51
N PRO A 91 0.12 17.07 17.91
CA PRO A 91 0.17 15.81 18.66
C PRO A 91 1.58 15.48 19.17
N MET A 92 2.63 15.84 18.43
CA MET A 92 4.02 15.63 18.88
C MET A 92 4.37 16.50 20.09
N VAL A 93 3.99 17.79 20.08
CA VAL A 93 4.21 18.70 21.20
C VAL A 93 3.39 18.28 22.41
N ALA A 94 2.13 17.89 22.21
CA ALA A 94 1.27 17.40 23.28
C ALA A 94 1.84 16.12 23.93
N GLY A 95 2.31 15.18 23.11
CA GLY A 95 2.94 13.95 23.59
C GLY A 95 4.22 14.21 24.38
N TYR A 96 5.08 15.11 23.89
CA TYR A 96 6.29 15.50 24.62
C TYR A 96 5.95 16.11 25.99
N TRP A 97 5.00 17.05 26.01
CA TRP A 97 4.61 17.71 27.24
C TRP A 97 3.96 16.75 28.25
N MET A 98 3.09 15.86 27.78
CA MET A 98 2.47 14.82 28.61
C MET A 98 3.50 13.86 29.20
N MET A 99 4.50 13.45 28.41
CA MET A 99 5.57 12.57 28.87
C MET A 99 6.46 13.24 29.92
N SER A 100 6.87 14.48 29.68
CA SER A 100 7.64 15.26 30.66
C SER A 100 6.89 15.41 31.98
N TRP A 101 5.61 15.77 31.92
CA TRP A 101 4.76 15.86 33.10
C TRP A 101 4.64 14.51 33.84
N ALA A 102 4.46 13.41 33.11
CA ALA A 102 4.35 12.08 33.70
C ALA A 102 5.64 11.64 34.41
N ILE A 103 6.81 11.94 33.83
CA ILE A 103 8.12 11.66 34.44
C ILE A 103 8.29 12.47 35.72
N GLU A 104 8.11 13.79 35.65
CA GLU A 104 8.26 14.69 36.80
C GLU A 104 7.30 14.31 37.93
N ARG A 105 6.04 13.98 37.61
CA ARG A 105 5.05 13.54 38.59
C ARG A 105 5.43 12.20 39.23
N SER A 106 5.94 11.25 38.44
CA SER A 106 6.40 9.95 38.95
C SER A 106 7.60 10.09 39.88
N GLU A 107 8.57 10.92 39.51
CA GLU A 107 9.74 11.20 40.35
C GLU A 107 9.36 11.95 41.62
N TYR A 108 8.44 12.92 41.54
CA TYR A 108 7.94 13.67 42.69
C TYR A 108 7.30 12.76 43.74
N LEU A 109 6.38 11.88 43.33
CA LEU A 109 5.69 10.94 44.23
C LEU A 109 6.65 9.94 44.89
N ASN A 110 7.73 9.55 44.20
CA ASN A 110 8.75 8.67 44.74
C ASN A 110 9.80 9.38 45.59
N SER A 111 9.85 10.72 45.54
CA SER A 111 10.76 11.55 46.32
C SER A 111 10.36 11.68 47.80
N LYS A 112 11.30 12.11 48.64
CA LYS A 112 11.04 12.31 50.08
C LYS A 112 10.02 13.42 50.35
N ALA A 113 9.96 14.45 49.50
CA ALA A 113 9.01 15.55 49.61
C ALA A 113 7.58 15.07 49.28
N GLY A 114 7.41 14.29 48.21
CA GLY A 114 6.09 13.74 47.84
C GLY A 114 5.55 12.73 48.87
N ARG A 115 6.42 11.96 49.52
CA ARG A 115 6.02 11.06 50.63
C ARG A 115 5.59 11.80 51.89
N ALA A 116 6.14 12.99 52.15
CA ALA A 116 5.78 13.81 53.31
C ALA A 116 4.46 14.56 53.09
N GLU A 117 4.08 14.84 51.83
CA GLU A 117 2.85 15.58 51.51
C GLU A 117 1.64 14.65 51.34
N PHE A 118 1.82 13.45 50.76
CA PHE A 118 0.75 12.46 50.58
C PHE A 118 0.76 11.32 51.62
N GLY A 119 1.72 11.30 52.54
CA GLY A 119 1.82 10.29 53.61
C GLY A 119 0.88 10.55 54.79
N ASP A 120 0.41 11.79 54.95
CA ASP A 120 -0.43 12.22 56.08
C ASP A 120 -1.93 12.37 55.71
N GLU A 121 -2.32 12.06 54.46
CA GLU A 121 -3.72 12.14 53.98
C GLU A 121 -4.48 10.80 54.07
N GLU A 122 -3.87 9.73 54.61
CA GLU A 122 -4.51 8.42 54.85
C GLU A 122 -4.96 8.19 56.32
N GLU A 123 -5.41 9.23 57.03
CA GLU A 123 -6.23 9.11 58.27
C GLU A 123 -7.62 9.74 58.12
#